data_AF-A0A0F9P1Z4-F1
#
_entry.id   AF-A0A0F9P1Z4-F1
#
_cell.length_a   1.000
_cell.length_b   1.000
_cell.length_c   1.000
_cell.angle_alpha   90.00
_cell.angle_beta   90.00
_cell.angle_gamma   90.00
#
_symmetry.space_group_name_H-M   'P 1'
#
loop_
_entity.id
_entity.type
_entity.pdbx_description
1 polymer ?
#
loop_
_entity_poly.entity_id
_entity_poly.type
_entity_poly.pdbx_seq_one_letter_code
_entity_poly.pdbx_strand_id
1 'polypeptide(L)' 'ADNEASWALFRSFARDMGAEIEHHEHFEKDTHFGGKHDSEFLLRIGPFTQKP' A
#
# COMPACT_ATOMS: atom_id res chain seq x y z
N ALA A 1 0.92 9.58 10.35
CA ALA A 1 0.28 9.94 9.05
C ALA A 1 -1.08 9.26 8.96
N ASP A 2 -2.07 9.86 8.26
CA ASP A 2 -3.29 9.12 7.89
C ASP A 2 -2.86 7.86 7.14
N ASN A 3 -3.32 6.68 7.53
CA ASN A 3 -2.91 5.33 7.02
C ASN A 3 -1.60 4.67 7.52
N GLU A 4 -0.85 5.25 8.46
CA GLU A 4 0.41 4.65 8.97
C GLU A 4 0.22 3.24 9.59
N ALA A 5 -0.93 2.99 10.23
CA ALA A 5 -1.29 1.68 10.77
C ALA A 5 -1.44 0.63 9.66
N SER A 6 -2.10 0.99 8.55
CA SER A 6 -2.26 0.12 7.38
C SER A 6 -0.90 -0.22 6.77
N TRP A 7 -0.01 0.77 6.66
CA TRP A 7 1.36 0.55 6.20
C TRP A 7 2.15 -0.42 7.08
N ALA A 8 2.04 -0.29 8.40
CA ALA A 8 2.70 -1.20 9.33
C ALA A 8 2.16 -2.64 9.15
N LEU A 9 0.85 -2.80 9.02
CA LEU A 9 0.20 -4.09 8.76
C LEU A 9 0.73 -4.74 7.48
N PHE A 10 0.65 -4.03 6.34
CA PHE A 10 1.03 -4.61 5.05
C PHE A 10 2.53 -4.90 4.93
N ARG A 11 3.40 -4.07 5.53
CA ARG A 11 4.83 -4.37 5.60
C ARG A 11 5.14 -5.58 6.47
N SER A 12 4.45 -5.74 7.60
CA SER A 12 4.60 -6.94 8.44
C SER A 12 4.17 -8.17 7.67
N PHE A 13 3.01 -8.12 7.00
CA PHE A 13 2.51 -9.22 6.18
C PHE A 13 3.49 -9.60 5.06
N ALA A 14 4.02 -8.63 4.31
CA ALA A 14 5.01 -8.89 3.26
C ALA A 14 6.28 -9.57 3.82
N ARG A 15 6.79 -9.08 4.96
CA ARG A 15 7.93 -9.68 5.65
C ARG A 15 7.65 -11.13 6.05
N ASP A 16 6.50 -11.40 6.66
CA ASP A 16 6.16 -12.73 7.18
C ASP A 16 5.96 -13.74 6.03
N MET A 17 5.51 -13.26 4.87
CA MET A 17 5.39 -14.06 3.63
C MET A 17 6.71 -14.18 2.84
N GLY A 18 7.73 -13.39 3.17
CA GLY A 18 8.97 -13.29 2.40
C GLY A 18 8.74 -12.73 0.98
N ALA A 19 7.79 -11.79 0.83
CA ALA A 19 7.38 -11.23 -0.45
C ALA A 19 7.88 -9.79 -0.64
N GLU A 20 8.09 -9.38 -1.88
CA GLU A 20 8.43 -8.01 -2.24
C GLU A 20 7.21 -7.08 -2.08
N ILE A 21 7.48 -5.80 -1.87
CA ILE A 21 6.46 -4.75 -1.77
C ILE A 21 6.78 -3.61 -2.74
N GLU A 22 5.84 -3.33 -3.62
CA GLU A 22 5.88 -2.19 -4.54
C GLU A 22 4.71 -1.25 -4.23
N HIS A 23 4.93 0.05 -4.42
CA HIS A 23 3.92 1.06 -4.20
C HIS A 23 4.12 2.26 -5.11
N HIS A 24 3.02 2.87 -5.54
CA HIS A 24 3.01 4.15 -6.24
C HIS A 24 1.69 4.86 -5.96
N GLU A 25 1.68 6.18 -6.07
CA GLU A 25 0.43 6.94 -6.05
C GLU A 25 -0.44 6.49 -7.22
N HIS A 26 -1.70 6.17 -6.92
CA HIS A 26 -2.64 5.68 -7.91
C HIS A 26 -3.84 6.60 -8.04
N PHE A 27 -4.37 7.07 -6.90
CA PHE A 27 -5.36 8.13 -6.88
C PHE A 27 -4.78 9.39 -6.27
N GLU A 28 -4.50 10.38 -7.11
CA GLU A 28 -4.01 11.68 -6.70
C GLU A 28 -5.09 12.59 -6.09
N LYS A 29 -4.74 13.28 -5.00
CA LYS A 29 -5.58 14.25 -4.27
C LYS A 29 -6.34 15.23 -5.15
N ASP A 30 -5.63 15.91 -6.05
CA ASP A 30 -6.23 16.98 -6.85
C ASP A 30 -6.99 16.41 -8.03
N THR A 31 -6.37 15.49 -8.78
CA THR A 31 -6.92 14.91 -10.01
C THR A 31 -8.16 14.06 -9.76
N HIS A 32 -8.20 13.27 -8.68
CA HIS A 32 -9.27 12.29 -8.43
C HIS A 32 -10.23 12.70 -7.31
N PHE A 33 -9.74 13.44 -6.32
CA PHE A 33 -10.54 13.80 -5.14
C PHE A 33 -10.88 15.29 -5.07
N GLY A 34 -10.41 16.11 -6.01
CA GLY A 34 -10.66 17.56 -6.02
C GLY A 34 -10.17 18.25 -4.75
N GLY A 35 -9.06 17.76 -4.17
CA GLY A 35 -8.46 18.30 -2.95
C GLY A 35 -9.16 17.90 -1.64
N LYS A 36 -10.25 17.11 -1.70
CA LYS A 36 -11.07 16.77 -0.51
C LYS A 36 -10.56 15.59 0.31
N HIS A 37 -9.73 14.76 -0.29
CA HIS A 37 -9.09 13.59 0.34
C HIS A 37 -7.62 13.55 -0.08
N ASP A 38 -6.77 12.94 0.73
CA ASP A 38 -5.34 12.78 0.40
C ASP A 38 -5.13 11.76 -0.71
N SER A 39 -3.94 11.77 -1.35
CA SER A 39 -3.61 10.79 -2.38
C SER A 39 -3.57 9.38 -1.79
N GLU A 40 -4.09 8.40 -2.53
CA GLU A 40 -4.07 6.99 -2.15
C GLU A 40 -3.05 6.21 -2.98
N PHE A 41 -2.28 5.37 -2.29
CA PHE A 41 -1.25 4.53 -2.87
C PHE A 41 -1.81 3.16 -3.26
N LEU A 42 -1.49 2.70 -4.46
CA LEU A 42 -1.65 1.29 -4.80
C LEU A 42 -0.49 0.52 -4.18
N LEU A 43 -0.82 -0.45 -3.32
CA LEU A 43 0.14 -1.38 -2.73
C LEU A 43 0.07 -2.73 -3.44
N ARG A 44 1.22 -3.24 -3.88
CA ARG A 44 1.33 -4.55 -4.50
C ARG A 44 2.33 -5.39 -3.73
N ILE A 45 1.89 -6.54 -3.23
CA ILE A 45 2.71 -7.47 -2.45
C ILE A 45 2.75 -8.80 -3.19
N GLY A 46 3.95 -9.30 -3.46
CA GLY A 46 4.17 -10.57 -4.14
C GLY A 46 5.46 -10.58 -4.95
N PRO A 47 5.72 -11.67 -5.71
CA PRO A 47 4.94 -12.91 -5.73
C PRO A 47 4.98 -13.65 -4.38
N PHE A 48 3.90 -14.37 -4.06
CA PHE A 48 3.89 -15.26 -2.89
C PHE A 48 4.40 -16.65 -3.29
N THR A 49 5.51 -17.05 -2.70
CA THR A 49 6.07 -18.41 -2.86
C THR A 49 5.69 -19.32 -1.69
N GLN A 50 5.35 -18.72 -0.55
CA GLN A 50 4.79 -19.41 0.61
C GLN A 50 3.26 -19.39 0.53
N LYS A 51 2.62 -20.52 0.87
CA LYS A 51 1.17 -20.55 1.04
C LYS A 51 0.83 -19.80 2.34
N PRO A 52 -0.14 -18.87 2.32
CA PRO A 52 -0.55 -18.14 3.51
C PRO A 52 -1.16 -19.06 4.57
#